data_AF-A0A081D2T3-F1
#
_entry.id   AF-A0A081D2T3-F1
#
_cell.length_a   1.000
_cell.length_b   1.000
_cell.length_c   1.000
_cell.angle_alpha   90.00
_cell.angle_beta   90.00
_cell.angle_gamma   90.00
#
_symmetry.space_group_name_H-M   'P 1'
#
loop_
_entity.id
_entity.type
_entity.pdbx_description
1 polymer ?
#
loop_
_entity_poly.entity_id
_entity_poly.type
_entity_poly.pdbx_seq_one_letter_code
_entity_poly.pdbx_strand_id
1 'polypeptide(L)'
;MGIFATGPAHDGHDVEGFKVDMSRFLEVEIALLGRLRALKASPDVSINLNDIGVPLNAAGFSQSEIIAVLNALEQEKIVAYTPGNRLLILKDLPD
;
A
#
# COMPACT_ATOMS: atom_id res chain seq x y z
N MET A 1 -42.08 -17.83 -40.85
CA MET A 1 -40.85 -17.03 -40.94
C MET A 1 -40.65 -16.37 -39.58
N GLY A 2 -39.92 -17.02 -38.68
CA GLY A 2 -39.64 -16.50 -37.34
C GLY A 2 -38.18 -16.79 -37.05
N ILE A 3 -37.37 -15.75 -36.98
CA ILE A 3 -35.97 -15.85 -36.54
C ILE A 3 -35.88 -15.25 -35.15
N PHE A 4 -35.63 -16.12 -34.18
CA PHE A 4 -35.12 -15.80 -32.86
C PHE A 4 -33.58 -15.96 -32.88
N ALA A 5 -32.89 -15.36 -31.90
CA ALA A 5 -31.43 -15.22 -31.71
C ALA A 5 -30.89 -13.90 -32.29
N THR A 6 -30.18 -13.02 -31.57
CA THR A 6 -29.29 -13.14 -30.42
C THR A 6 -29.35 -11.80 -29.65
N GLY A 7 -29.66 -11.78 -28.36
CA GLY A 7 -28.67 -11.54 -27.29
C GLY A 7 -28.17 -10.08 -27.24
N PRO A 8 -28.41 -9.29 -26.17
CA PRO A 8 -27.90 -7.93 -26.09
C PRO A 8 -26.37 -7.95 -25.95
N ALA A 9 -25.67 -7.25 -26.84
CA ALA A 9 -24.26 -6.94 -26.66
C ALA A 9 -24.14 -6.01 -25.45
N HIS A 10 -23.88 -6.62 -24.29
CA HIS A 10 -23.38 -5.95 -23.10
C HIS A 10 -21.93 -5.56 -23.39
N ASP A 11 -21.73 -4.42 -24.03
CA ASP A 11 -20.44 -3.73 -24.03
C ASP A 11 -20.39 -2.90 -22.75
N GLY A 12 -20.04 -3.58 -21.67
CA GLY A 12 -19.58 -2.93 -20.46
C GLY A 12 -18.16 -3.38 -20.23
N HIS A 13 -17.18 -2.49 -20.43
CA HIS A 13 -16.09 -2.25 -19.47
C HIS A 13 -15.15 -1.13 -19.94
N ASP A 14 -15.54 0.15 -19.84
CA ASP A 14 -14.57 1.27 -20.00
C ASP A 14 -14.77 2.34 -18.92
N VAL A 15 -14.81 1.91 -17.66
CA VAL A 15 -14.68 2.79 -16.49
C VAL A 15 -13.46 2.47 -15.62
N GLU A 16 -12.47 1.74 -16.15
CA GLU A 16 -11.27 1.36 -15.37
C GLU A 16 -10.17 2.43 -15.36
N GLY A 17 -10.44 3.63 -15.88
CA GLY A 17 -9.51 4.76 -15.84
C GLY A 17 -9.58 5.63 -14.58
N PHE A 18 -10.55 5.42 -13.69
CA PHE A 18 -10.80 6.30 -12.53
C PHE A 18 -10.78 5.58 -11.17
N LYS A 19 -10.16 4.39 -11.09
CA LYS A 19 -9.97 3.65 -9.81
C LYS A 19 -8.52 3.25 -9.53
N VAL A 20 -7.59 3.70 -10.36
CA VAL A 20 -6.16 3.36 -10.23
C VAL A 20 -5.53 4.06 -9.01
N ASP A 21 -5.95 5.27 -8.66
CA ASP A 21 -5.26 6.10 -7.66
C ASP A 21 -5.41 5.64 -6.19
N MET A 22 -6.58 5.12 -5.78
CA MET A 22 -6.77 4.65 -4.40
C MET A 22 -6.21 3.24 -4.19
N SER A 23 -6.24 2.41 -5.24
CA SER A 23 -5.78 1.03 -5.19
C SER A 23 -4.28 0.94 -4.98
N ARG A 24 -3.49 1.80 -5.63
CA ARG A 24 -2.02 1.80 -5.49
C ARG A 24 -1.57 2.14 -4.08
N PHE A 25 -2.22 3.12 -3.46
CA PHE A 25 -1.94 3.45 -2.06
C PHE A 25 -2.20 2.24 -1.15
N LEU A 26 -3.34 1.57 -1.32
CA LEU A 26 -3.69 0.38 -0.55
C LEU A 26 -2.73 -0.79 -0.83
N GLU A 27 -2.31 -1.01 -2.08
CA GLU A 27 -1.31 -2.03 -2.43
C GLU A 27 0.03 -1.78 -1.73
N VAL A 28 0.50 -0.52 -1.75
CA VAL A 28 1.73 -0.11 -1.07
C VAL A 28 1.58 -0.26 0.44
N GLU A 29 0.43 0.10 0.99
CA GLU A 29 0.11 -0.05 2.41
C GLU A 29 0.16 -1.52 2.83
N ILE A 30 -0.53 -2.41 2.11
CA ILE A 30 -0.52 -3.86 2.39
C ILE A 30 0.89 -4.43 2.29
N ALA A 31 1.65 -4.04 1.25
CA ALA A 31 3.04 -4.48 1.09
C ALA A 31 3.94 -3.97 2.22
N LEU A 32 3.75 -2.73 2.64
CA LEU A 32 4.51 -2.09 3.70
C LEU A 32 4.19 -2.68 5.08
N LEU A 33 2.91 -2.85 5.41
CA LEU A 33 2.44 -3.52 6.63
C LEU A 33 2.92 -4.97 6.66
N GLY A 34 2.83 -5.69 5.54
CA GLY A 34 3.37 -7.04 5.41
C GLY A 34 4.87 -7.09 5.66
N ARG A 35 5.63 -6.11 5.16
CA ARG A 35 7.08 -5.99 5.41
C ARG A 35 7.38 -5.70 6.88
N LEU A 36 6.66 -4.76 7.48
CA LEU A 36 6.81 -4.44 8.90
C LEU A 36 6.49 -5.66 9.79
N ARG A 37 5.40 -6.38 9.51
CA ARG A 37 5.05 -7.65 10.17
C ARG A 37 6.15 -8.71 10.01
N ALA A 38 6.72 -8.86 8.80
CA ALA A 38 7.83 -9.79 8.55
C ALA A 38 9.10 -9.44 9.35
N LEU A 39 9.34 -8.15 9.59
CA LEU A 39 10.42 -7.64 10.44
C LEU A 39 10.12 -7.74 11.93
N LYS A 40 8.96 -8.31 12.32
CA LYS A 40 8.46 -8.34 13.70
C LYS A 40 8.42 -6.95 14.31
N ALA A 41 8.01 -5.97 13.50
CA ALA A 41 7.71 -4.62 13.93
C ALA A 41 6.77 -4.69 15.14
N SER A 42 7.27 -4.20 16.27
CA SER A 42 6.55 -4.14 17.53
C SER A 42 6.66 -2.71 18.04
N PRO A 43 5.70 -2.23 18.84
CA PRO A 43 5.87 -0.96 19.54
C PRO A 43 7.22 -0.92 20.25
N ASP A 44 7.87 0.24 20.26
CA ASP A 44 9.24 0.49 20.76
C ASP A 44 10.39 -0.06 19.89
N VAL A 45 10.10 -0.72 18.76
CA VAL A 45 11.14 -1.13 17.80
C VAL A 45 11.39 -0.02 16.79
N SER A 46 12.67 0.32 16.61
CA SER A 46 13.12 1.20 15.53
C SER A 46 13.57 0.37 14.33
N ILE A 47 12.92 0.58 13.18
CA ILE A 47 13.21 -0.10 11.93
C ILE A 47 13.84 0.89 10.97
N ASN A 48 14.91 0.50 10.27
CA ASN A 48 15.50 1.40 9.27
C ASN A 48 14.57 1.48 8.05
N LEU A 49 14.34 2.69 7.57
CA LEU A 49 13.59 2.96 6.34
C LEU A 49 14.17 2.22 5.14
N ASN A 50 15.48 1.95 5.10
CA ASN A 50 16.08 1.15 4.04
C ASN A 50 15.60 -0.32 4.07
N ASP A 51 15.34 -0.89 5.24
CA ASP A 51 14.86 -2.26 5.39
C ASP A 51 13.41 -2.44 4.88
N ILE A 52 12.71 -1.32 4.75
CA ILE A 52 11.34 -1.22 4.22
C ILE A 52 11.41 -0.79 2.74
N GLY A 53 12.04 0.35 2.47
CA GLY A 53 12.11 0.97 1.16
C GLY A 53 12.85 0.17 0.10
N VAL A 54 13.93 -0.53 0.43
CA VAL A 54 14.67 -1.38 -0.53
C VAL A 54 13.79 -2.52 -1.09
N PRO A 55 13.14 -3.36 -0.26
CA PRO A 55 12.28 -4.42 -0.78
C PRO A 55 11.00 -3.90 -1.46
N LEU A 56 10.41 -2.80 -0.98
CA LEU A 56 9.26 -2.18 -1.65
C LEU A 56 9.67 -1.60 -3.02
N ASN A 57 10.83 -0.97 -3.12
CA ASN A 57 11.33 -0.47 -4.41
C ASN A 57 11.66 -1.63 -5.37
N ALA A 58 12.23 -2.72 -4.86
CA ALA A 58 12.46 -3.94 -5.64
C ALA A 58 11.16 -4.62 -6.10
N ALA A 59 10.06 -4.45 -5.36
CA ALA A 59 8.72 -4.91 -5.75
C ALA A 59 8.06 -4.01 -6.81
N GLY A 60 8.69 -2.88 -7.18
CA GLY A 60 8.20 -1.96 -8.21
C GLY A 60 7.45 -0.74 -7.67
N PHE A 61 7.45 -0.50 -6.36
CA PHE A 61 6.83 0.68 -5.76
C PHE A 61 7.78 1.89 -5.78
N SER A 62 7.22 3.07 -6.06
CA SER A 62 7.98 4.31 -6.07
C SER A 62 8.24 4.81 -4.65
N GLN A 63 9.38 5.49 -4.45
CA GLN A 63 9.70 6.10 -3.16
C GLN A 63 8.60 7.06 -2.69
N SER A 64 8.03 7.86 -3.59
CA SER A 64 6.94 8.79 -3.26
C SER A 64 5.70 8.08 -2.72
N GLU A 65 5.34 6.92 -3.28
CA GLU A 65 4.19 6.11 -2.84
C GLU A 65 4.46 5.54 -1.44
N ILE A 66 5.66 5.01 -1.22
CA ILE A 66 6.10 4.48 0.08
C ILE A 66 6.07 5.57 1.15
N ILE A 67 6.61 6.76 0.84
CA ILE A 67 6.62 7.90 1.75
C ILE A 67 5.20 8.41 2.03
N ALA A 68 4.31 8.41 1.03
CA ALA A 68 2.91 8.80 1.22
C ALA A 68 2.21 7.88 2.25
N VAL A 69 2.38 6.56 2.14
CA VAL A 69 1.84 5.59 3.09
C VAL A 69 2.47 5.76 4.47
N LEU A 70 3.80 5.88 4.57
CA LEU A 70 4.48 6.09 5.84
C LEU A 70 4.01 7.38 6.54
N ASN A 71 3.75 8.45 5.79
CA ASN A 71 3.20 9.70 6.32
C ASN A 71 1.75 9.54 6.82
N ALA A 72 0.94 8.68 6.19
CA ALA A 72 -0.40 8.38 6.69
C ALA A 72 -0.33 7.65 8.03
N LEU A 73 0.51 6.60 8.11
CA LEU A 73 0.75 5.86 9.36
C LEU A 73 1.31 6.76 10.47
N GLU A 74 2.14 7.75 10.13
CA GLU A 74 2.64 8.76 11.08
C GLU A 74 1.51 9.65 11.60
N GLN A 75 0.64 10.14 10.71
CA GLN A 75 -0.53 10.96 11.07
C GLN A 75 -1.50 10.22 11.98
N GLU A 76 -1.69 8.92 11.77
CA GLU A 76 -2.49 8.04 12.64
C GLU A 76 -1.77 7.69 13.97
N LYS A 77 -0.53 8.14 14.13
CA LYS A 77 0.36 7.84 15.25
C LYS A 77 0.56 6.35 15.45
N ILE A 78 0.62 5.60 14.34
CA ILE A 78 0.97 4.18 14.32
C ILE A 78 2.50 4.06 14.29
N VAL A 79 3.15 4.93 13.52
CA VAL A 79 4.61 5.02 13.41
C VAL A 79 5.09 6.45 13.64
N ALA A 80 6.39 6.65 13.84
CA ALA A 80 7.02 7.96 13.92
C ALA A 80 8.39 7.95 13.25
N TYR A 81 8.70 8.99 12.48
CA TYR A 81 10.06 9.17 11.98
C TYR A 81 11.00 9.56 13.12
N THR A 82 12.13 8.88 13.15
CA THR A 82 13.21 9.13 14.09
C THR A 82 14.50 9.44 13.34
N PRO A 83 15.40 10.24 13.93
CA PRO A 83 16.65 10.61 13.29
C PRO A 83 17.47 9.38 12.87
N GLY A 84 18.14 9.50 11.72
CA GLY A 84 18.95 8.41 11.14
C GLY A 84 18.19 7.47 10.21
N ASN A 85 17.17 7.95 9.48
CA ASN A 85 16.36 7.14 8.56
C ASN A 85 15.68 5.96 9.26
N ARG A 86 15.17 6.17 10.48
CA ARG A 86 14.51 5.12 11.25
C ARG A 86 13.05 5.45 11.48
N LEU A 87 12.24 4.42 11.49
CA LEU A 87 10.82 4.45 11.79
C LEU A 87 10.62 3.76 13.13
N LEU A 88 10.14 4.49 14.14
CA LEU A 88 9.73 3.93 15.42
C LEU A 88 8.27 3.52 15.32
N ILE A 89 7.97 2.28 15.68
CA ILE A 89 6.60 1.81 15.78
C ILE A 89 6.06 2.27 17.14
N LEU A 90 4.95 3.01 17.12
CA LEU A 90 4.31 3.57 18.32
C LEU A 90 3.14 2.72 18.80
N LYS A 91 2.47 2.03 17.86
CA LYS A 91 1.32 1.16 18.12
C LYS A 91 1.45 -0.12 17.32
N ASP A 92 0.64 -1.10 17.68
CA ASP A 92 0.48 -2.29 16.86
C ASP A 92 -0.01 -1.92 15.45
N LEU A 93 0.45 -2.69 14.47
CA LEU A 93 0.10 -2.46 13.08
C LEU A 93 -1.34 -2.95 12.85
N PRO A 94 -2.15 -2.21 12.08
CA PRO A 94 -3.49 -2.68 11.70
C PRO A 94 -3.40 -4.03 10.95
N ASP A 95 -4.47 -4.83 11.06
CA ASP A 95 -4.54 -6.17 10.46
C ASP A 95 -4.72 -6.17 8.94
#